data_AF-F3QSH8-F1
#
_entry.id   AF-F3QSH8-F1
#
_cell.length_a   1.000
_cell.length_b   1.000
_cell.length_c   1.000
_cell.angle_alpha   90.00
_cell.angle_beta   90.00
_cell.angle_gamma   90.00
#
_symmetry.space_group_name_H-M   'P 1'
#
loop_
_entity.id
_entity.type
_entity.pdbx_description
1 polymer ?
#
loop_
_entity_poly.entity_id
_entity_poly.type
_entity_poly.pdbx_seq_one_letter_code
_entity_poly.pdbx_strand_id
1 'polypeptide(L)'
;MKKALKFLSWMFILLFTVSVSSCKDDDDDAPVSGLVGTWQGDYKDGDHYTMTFNNDGTGVETDDTGSDNFKYSYTGDRLIISYNGGGGVAYSVSITGKTLMLTIENSTTFYTLTRL
;
A
#
# COMPACT_ATOMS: atom_id res chain seq x y z
N MET A 1 36.83 -44.55 -28.05
CA MET A 1 35.93 -45.67 -27.65
C MET A 1 36.14 -45.92 -26.16
N LYS A 2 35.20 -45.94 -25.21
CA LYS A 2 33.80 -45.53 -25.03
C LYS A 2 33.71 -45.29 -23.49
N LYS A 3 33.49 -44.06 -23.06
CA LYS A 3 32.24 -43.55 -22.45
C LYS A 3 31.91 -44.06 -21.04
N ALA A 4 31.58 -43.07 -20.21
CA ALA A 4 30.66 -43.10 -19.08
C ALA A 4 31.20 -43.73 -17.79
N LEU A 5 31.93 -42.91 -17.03
CA LEU A 5 31.91 -42.97 -15.59
C LEU A 5 30.45 -42.91 -15.14
N LYS A 6 30.04 -43.93 -14.39
CA LYS A 6 28.68 -44.15 -13.94
C LYS A 6 28.17 -42.89 -13.22
N PHE A 7 27.04 -42.41 -13.71
CA PHE A 7 26.27 -41.28 -13.21
C PHE A 7 26.18 -41.31 -11.69
N LEU A 8 26.92 -40.41 -11.04
CA LEU A 8 26.68 -40.00 -9.67
C LEU A 8 25.41 -39.15 -9.68
N SER A 9 24.31 -39.90 -9.76
CA SER A 9 22.95 -39.50 -9.50
C SER A 9 22.87 -38.92 -8.09
N TRP A 10 23.08 -37.61 -7.97
CA TRP A 10 22.62 -36.84 -6.82
C TRP A 10 22.16 -35.47 -7.32
N MET A 11 21.07 -35.51 -8.07
CA MET A 11 20.26 -34.33 -8.33
C MET A 11 19.57 -33.96 -7.03
N PHE A 12 19.91 -32.81 -6.47
CA PHE A 12 19.15 -32.13 -5.43
C PHE A 12 17.72 -31.88 -5.94
N ILE A 13 16.79 -32.78 -5.62
CA ILE A 13 15.36 -32.51 -5.64
C ILE A 13 14.81 -32.99 -4.30
N LEU A 14 14.68 -32.04 -3.38
CA LEU A 14 13.73 -32.13 -2.28
C LEU A 14 13.04 -30.77 -2.22
N LEU A 15 12.13 -30.61 -3.18
CA LEU A 15 10.97 -29.75 -3.06
C LEU A 15 10.12 -30.32 -1.92
N PHE A 16 10.30 -29.82 -0.70
CA PHE A 16 9.24 -29.86 0.30
C PHE A 16 8.58 -28.48 0.32
N THR A 17 7.46 -28.45 -0.37
CA THR A 17 6.44 -27.41 -0.41
C THR A 17 5.99 -27.10 1.01
N VAL A 18 6.54 -26.04 1.60
CA VAL A 18 5.82 -25.33 2.65
C VAL A 18 4.75 -24.51 1.95
N SER A 19 3.54 -25.07 1.96
CA SER A 19 2.32 -24.37 1.62
C SER A 19 2.13 -23.22 2.61
N VAL A 20 2.72 -22.06 2.32
CA VAL A 20 2.20 -20.83 2.89
C VAL A 20 0.85 -20.62 2.22
N SER A 21 -0.22 -20.68 3.02
CA SER A 21 -1.56 -20.31 2.61
C SER A 21 -1.54 -18.89 2.05
N SER A 22 -1.36 -18.76 0.74
CA SER A 22 -1.76 -17.57 0.01
C SER A 22 -3.28 -17.57 0.07
N CYS A 23 -3.83 -16.58 0.78
CA CYS A 23 -5.25 -16.37 0.89
C CYS A 23 -5.88 -16.31 -0.50
N LYS A 24 -6.50 -17.43 -0.88
CA LYS A 24 -7.88 -17.56 -1.31
C LYS A 24 -8.40 -16.57 -2.36
N ASP A 25 -8.70 -17.19 -3.51
CA ASP A 25 -9.76 -16.94 -4.50
C ASP A 25 -9.86 -15.56 -5.17
N ASP A 26 -9.82 -15.68 -6.49
CA ASP A 26 -10.22 -14.71 -7.50
C ASP A 26 -11.66 -14.22 -7.34
N ASP A 27 -11.88 -13.04 -7.92
CA ASP A 27 -13.15 -12.37 -8.23
C ASP A 27 -13.93 -11.75 -7.07
N ASP A 28 -13.52 -10.53 -6.71
CA ASP A 28 -14.41 -9.35 -6.75
C ASP A 28 -13.49 -8.12 -6.70
N ASP A 29 -13.80 -7.05 -7.45
CA ASP A 29 -13.13 -5.74 -7.37
C ASP A 29 -12.59 -5.50 -5.95
N ALA A 30 -11.28 -5.69 -5.77
CA ALA A 30 -10.69 -5.69 -4.44
C ALA A 30 -11.09 -4.37 -3.79
N PRO A 31 -11.87 -4.40 -2.70
CA PRO A 31 -12.49 -3.18 -2.27
C PRO A 31 -11.35 -2.26 -1.81
N VAL A 32 -11.32 -1.08 -2.39
CA VAL A 32 -10.71 0.15 -1.87
C VAL A 32 -10.93 0.34 -0.35
N SER A 33 -11.79 -0.46 0.28
CA SER A 33 -12.15 -0.58 1.70
C SER A 33 -11.04 -0.47 2.73
N GLY A 34 -9.81 -0.95 2.47
CA GLY A 34 -8.73 -0.86 3.44
C GLY A 34 -8.36 0.59 3.72
N LEU A 35 -8.26 1.40 2.67
CA LEU A 35 -7.89 2.80 2.72
C LEU A 35 -9.11 3.71 2.95
N VAL A 36 -10.26 3.37 2.37
CA VAL A 36 -11.51 4.16 2.46
C VAL A 36 -11.92 4.37 3.91
N GLY A 37 -12.10 5.63 4.29
CA GLY A 37 -12.36 6.07 5.66
C GLY A 37 -11.52 7.28 6.03
N THR A 38 -11.63 7.71 7.29
CA THR A 38 -10.93 8.89 7.82
C THR A 38 -9.72 8.48 8.66
N TRP A 39 -8.60 9.14 8.39
CA TRP A 39 -7.33 8.94 9.07
C TRP A 39 -6.83 10.26 9.60
N GLN A 40 -6.30 10.28 10.82
CA GLN A 40 -5.71 11.45 11.45
C GLN A 40 -4.19 11.34 11.42
N GLY A 41 -3.50 12.41 11.03
CA GLY A 41 -2.06 12.55 11.11
C GLY A 41 -1.64 13.84 11.81
N ASP A 42 -0.35 13.94 12.07
CA ASP A 42 0.29 15.12 12.67
C ASP A 42 1.29 15.72 11.67
N TYR A 43 1.24 17.03 11.48
CA TYR A 43 2.30 17.78 10.82
C TYR A 43 3.51 17.91 11.74
N LYS A 44 4.66 18.35 11.19
CA LYS A 44 5.93 18.41 11.94
C LYS A 44 5.93 19.47 13.06
N ASP A 45 5.09 20.47 12.94
CA ASP A 45 4.86 21.53 13.92
C ASP A 45 3.89 21.11 15.04
N GLY A 46 3.23 19.96 14.90
CA GLY A 46 2.30 19.40 15.88
C GLY A 46 0.83 19.66 15.57
N ASP A 47 0.53 20.34 14.47
CA ASP A 47 -0.85 20.57 14.03
C ASP A 47 -1.45 19.26 13.49
N HIS A 48 -2.73 19.04 13.78
CA HIS A 48 -3.43 17.83 13.36
C HIS A 48 -4.12 18.05 12.01
N TYR A 49 -4.11 17.01 11.19
CA TYR A 49 -4.93 16.95 9.99
C TYR A 49 -5.66 15.63 9.87
N THR A 50 -6.73 15.63 9.10
CA THR A 50 -7.47 14.42 8.75
C THR A 50 -7.51 14.25 7.24
N MET A 51 -7.38 13.01 6.78
CA MET A 51 -7.57 12.62 5.40
C MET A 51 -8.73 11.64 5.32
N THR A 52 -9.78 12.00 4.59
CA THR A 52 -10.91 11.11 4.29
C THR A 52 -10.79 10.62 2.86
N PHE A 53 -10.65 9.31 2.68
CA PHE A 53 -10.65 8.65 1.38
C PHE A 53 -12.05 8.10 1.09
N ASN A 54 -12.70 8.56 0.02
CA ASN A 54 -14.03 8.12 -0.40
C ASN A 54 -13.94 6.98 -1.42
N ASN A 55 -14.97 6.13 -1.47
CA ASN A 55 -14.99 4.96 -2.36
C ASN A 55 -15.03 5.30 -3.87
N ASP A 56 -15.15 6.56 -4.25
CA ASP A 56 -15.22 7.04 -5.63
C ASP A 56 -13.88 7.58 -6.18
N GLY A 57 -12.78 7.42 -5.42
CA GLY A 57 -11.46 7.95 -5.79
C GLY A 57 -11.28 9.44 -5.52
N THR A 58 -12.16 10.05 -4.72
CA THR A 58 -11.99 11.41 -4.19
C THR A 58 -11.65 11.36 -2.72
N GLY A 59 -11.06 12.43 -2.20
CA GLY A 59 -10.87 12.58 -0.77
C GLY A 59 -10.77 14.02 -0.36
N VAL A 60 -10.77 14.22 0.96
CA VAL A 60 -10.71 15.54 1.58
C VAL A 60 -9.64 15.50 2.66
N GLU A 61 -8.68 16.41 2.57
CA GLU A 61 -7.79 16.76 3.66
C GLU A 61 -8.42 17.91 4.45
N THR A 62 -8.36 17.87 5.78
CA THR A 62 -8.86 18.95 6.64
C THR A 62 -7.92 19.15 7.80
N ASP A 63 -7.53 20.40 8.00
CA ASP A 63 -6.71 20.88 9.11
C ASP A 63 -7.41 22.09 9.77
N ASP A 64 -6.70 22.79 10.66
CA ASP A 64 -7.22 23.97 11.37
C ASP A 64 -7.42 25.18 10.45
N THR A 65 -6.84 25.18 9.25
CA THR A 65 -6.90 26.28 8.28
C THR A 65 -8.02 26.12 7.27
N GLY A 66 -8.46 24.88 7.02
CA GLY A 66 -9.59 24.60 6.14
C GLY A 66 -9.59 23.17 5.61
N SER A 67 -10.24 22.99 4.47
CA SER A 67 -10.36 21.69 3.80
C SER A 67 -9.98 21.78 2.33
N ASP A 68 -9.17 20.84 1.87
CA ASP A 68 -8.75 20.70 0.48
C ASP A 68 -9.21 19.37 -0.11
N ASN A 69 -9.79 19.44 -1.30
CA ASN A 69 -10.20 18.24 -2.03
C ASN A 69 -9.04 17.69 -2.86
N PHE A 70 -8.89 16.37 -2.85
CA PHE A 70 -7.96 15.66 -3.70
C PHE A 70 -8.63 14.54 -4.48
N LYS A 71 -8.01 14.13 -5.58
CA LYS A 71 -8.31 12.89 -6.27
C LYS A 71 -7.23 11.88 -5.96
N TYR A 72 -7.59 10.60 -5.94
CA TYR A 72 -6.63 9.55 -5.75
C TYR A 72 -6.93 8.30 -6.57
N SER A 73 -5.88 7.52 -6.83
CA SER A 73 -5.98 6.16 -7.32
C SER A 73 -5.22 5.24 -6.38
N TYR A 74 -5.84 4.12 -6.01
CA TYR A 74 -5.25 3.13 -5.12
C TYR A 74 -5.35 1.74 -5.74
N THR A 75 -4.20 1.11 -6.01
CA THR A 75 -4.13 -0.22 -6.62
C THR A 75 -3.04 -1.03 -5.92
N GLY A 76 -3.41 -2.16 -5.34
CA GLY A 76 -2.50 -2.97 -4.52
C GLY A 76 -2.03 -2.18 -3.30
N ASP A 77 -0.72 -1.98 -3.19
CA ASP A 77 -0.07 -1.16 -2.16
C ASP A 77 0.33 0.24 -2.65
N ARG A 78 -0.08 0.63 -3.86
CA ARG A 78 0.32 1.89 -4.48
C ARG A 78 -0.80 2.92 -4.49
N LEU A 79 -0.56 4.08 -3.89
CA LEU A 79 -1.47 5.22 -3.82
C LEU A 79 -0.90 6.41 -4.57
N ILE A 80 -1.72 7.09 -5.38
CA ILE A 80 -1.36 8.35 -6.02
C ILE A 80 -2.39 9.39 -5.60
N ILE A 81 -1.95 10.51 -5.01
CA ILE A 81 -2.82 11.62 -4.60
C ILE A 81 -2.50 12.85 -5.45
N SER A 82 -3.52 13.51 -5.99
CA SER A 82 -3.41 14.74 -6.76
C SER A 82 -4.34 15.81 -6.18
N TYR A 83 -3.75 16.94 -5.77
CA TYR A 83 -4.48 18.14 -5.39
C TYR A 83 -4.65 19.03 -6.61
N ASN A 84 -5.84 19.62 -6.76
CA ASN A 84 -6.15 20.62 -7.80
C ASN A 84 -5.82 20.19 -9.25
N GLY A 85 -5.81 18.88 -9.54
CA GLY A 85 -5.49 18.34 -10.86
C GLY A 85 -4.01 18.46 -11.26
N GLY A 86 -3.11 18.74 -10.30
CA GLY A 86 -1.66 18.76 -10.52
C GLY A 86 -1.05 17.37 -10.71
N GLY A 87 0.26 17.32 -10.94
CA GLY A 87 1.02 16.07 -10.98
C GLY A 87 0.94 15.36 -9.63
N GLY A 88 0.27 14.21 -9.59
CA GLY A 88 0.05 13.48 -8.35
C GLY A 88 1.34 12.97 -7.71
N VAL A 89 1.32 12.84 -6.39
CA VAL A 89 2.42 12.26 -5.60
C VAL A 89 2.10 10.78 -5.37
N ALA A 90 3.08 9.93 -5.64
CA ALA A 90 2.95 8.48 -5.47
C ALA A 90 3.52 8.03 -4.10
N TYR A 91 2.80 7.11 -3.47
CA TYR A 91 3.10 6.55 -2.16
C TYR A 91 2.98 5.03 -2.19
N SER A 92 3.84 4.36 -1.43
CA SER A 92 3.62 2.99 -0.98
C SER A 92 2.82 3.00 0.33
N VAL A 93 1.80 2.14 0.41
CA VAL A 93 0.82 2.06 1.50
C VAL A 93 1.03 0.79 2.31
N SER A 94 1.08 0.92 3.63
CA SER A 94 0.98 -0.21 4.57
C SER A 94 -0.08 0.08 5.62
N ILE A 95 -1.05 -0.82 5.75
CA ILE A 95 -2.14 -0.71 6.73
C ILE A 95 -2.03 -1.88 7.71
N THR A 96 -1.88 -1.57 9.00
CA THR A 96 -1.82 -2.57 10.08
C THR A 96 -2.76 -2.15 11.21
N GLY A 97 -3.90 -2.84 11.34
CA GLY A 97 -4.91 -2.49 12.33
C GLY A 97 -5.48 -1.09 12.08
N LYS A 98 -5.26 -0.16 13.03
CA LYS A 98 -5.68 1.24 12.93
C LYS A 98 -4.58 2.17 12.39
N THR A 99 -3.44 1.64 11.97
CA THR A 99 -2.32 2.46 11.51
C THR A 99 -2.20 2.39 10.00
N LEU A 100 -2.14 3.55 9.36
CA LEU A 100 -1.83 3.75 7.95
C LEU A 100 -0.44 4.37 7.86
N MET A 101 0.44 3.78 7.07
CA MET A 101 1.75 4.32 6.76
C MET A 101 1.84 4.62 5.27
N LEU A 102 2.18 5.87 4.93
CA LEU A 102 2.36 6.36 3.57
C LEU A 102 3.82 6.71 3.35
N THR A 103 4.53 5.97 2.53
CA THR A 103 5.93 6.26 2.18
C THR A 103 6.00 6.85 0.79
N ILE A 104 6.59 8.05 0.64
CA ILE A 104 6.75 8.66 -0.69
C ILE A 104 7.64 7.75 -1.55
N GLU A 105 7.20 7.40 -2.76
CA GLU A 105 7.99 6.56 -3.67
C GLU A 105 9.37 7.19 -3.95
N ASN A 106 10.43 6.37 -3.91
CA ASN A 106 11.83 6.80 -4.08
C ASN A 106 12.35 7.78 -3.02
N SER A 107 11.68 7.89 -1.87
CA SER A 107 12.10 8.69 -0.73
C SER A 107 12.14 7.84 0.54
N THR A 108 12.86 8.34 1.55
CA THR A 108 12.82 7.80 2.92
C THR A 108 11.77 8.50 3.79
N THR A 109 11.05 9.47 3.22
CA THR A 109 9.99 10.21 3.93
C THR A 109 8.73 9.37 3.99
N PHE A 110 8.20 9.20 5.19
CA PHE A 110 6.94 8.52 5.44
C PHE A 110 6.06 9.32 6.41
N TYR A 111 4.77 9.08 6.32
CA TYR A 111 3.74 9.63 7.21
C TYR A 111 3.00 8.49 7.86
N THR A 112 2.69 8.65 9.14
CA THR A 112 1.90 7.68 9.90
C THR A 112 0.60 8.35 10.30
N LEU A 113 -0.52 7.72 9.97
CA LEU A 113 -1.85 8.17 10.31
C LEU A 113 -2.58 7.09 11.11
N THR A 114 -3.54 7.51 11.92
CA THR A 114 -4.37 6.63 12.74
C THR A 114 -5.82 6.72 12.31
N ARG A 115 -6.48 5.58 12.14
CA ARG A 115 -7.91 5.51 11.81
C ARG A 115 -8.75 6.04 12.97
N LEU A 116 -9.66 6.97 12.66
CA LEU A 116 -10.67 7.49 13.59
C LEU A 116 -11.77 6.45 13.84
#